data_AF-A0A353V4J7-F1
#
_entry.id   AF-A0A353V4J7-F1
#
_cell.length_a   1.000
_cell.length_b   1.000
_cell.length_c   1.000
_cell.angle_alpha   90.00
_cell.angle_beta   90.00
_cell.angle_gamma   90.00
#
_symmetry.space_group_name_H-M   'P 1'
#
loop_
_entity.id
_entity.type
_entity.pdbx_description
1 polymer ?
#
loop_
_entity_poly.entity_id
_entity_poly.type
_entity_poly.pdbx_seq_one_letter_code
_entity_poly.pdbx_strand_id
1 'polypeptide(L)'
;TGGIHLDGLADCFDGLVGRDAEHRLAIMRDSRIGAFGAIGLILFLLLEIAAVAELGPALRWRALLAAPVIGRATPALVARLFPAARAAGAGAAFRAALPPGAPALGLGLALAAAAATLGV
;
A
#
# COMPACT_ATOMS: atom_id res chain seq x y z
N THR A 1 -9.13 4.42 -5.89
CA THR A 1 -8.58 4.43 -4.52
C THR A 1 -8.84 5.73 -3.77
N GLY A 2 -9.40 6.78 -4.41
CA GLY A 2 -9.65 8.07 -3.74
C GLY A 2 -8.37 8.76 -3.22
N GLY A 3 -7.19 8.39 -3.73
CA GLY A 3 -5.90 8.90 -3.25
C GLY A 3 -5.35 8.21 -1.99
N ILE A 4 -6.16 7.40 -1.28
CA ILE A 4 -5.86 6.85 0.05
C ILE A 4 -4.54 6.06 0.11
N HIS A 5 -4.12 5.44 -0.99
CA HIS A 5 -2.89 4.64 -1.03
C HIS A 5 -1.63 5.53 -0.98
N LEU A 6 -1.64 6.64 -1.72
CA LEU A 6 -0.53 7.59 -1.75
C LEU A 6 -0.54 8.48 -0.51
N ASP A 7 -1.73 8.88 -0.05
CA ASP A 7 -1.91 9.60 1.21
C ASP A 7 -1.33 8.81 2.39
N GLY A 8 -1.72 7.54 2.53
CA GLY A 8 -1.16 6.66 3.57
C GLY A 8 0.34 6.41 3.42
N LEU A 9 0.89 6.45 2.20
CA LEU A 9 2.34 6.35 1.99
C LEU A 9 3.06 7.62 2.47
N ALA A 10 2.53 8.80 2.14
CA ALA A 10 3.06 10.09 2.60
C ALA A 10 3.02 10.19 4.13
N ASP A 11 1.88 9.84 4.73
CA ASP A 11 1.71 9.77 6.19
C ASP A 11 2.74 8.85 6.84
N CYS A 12 3.02 7.69 6.23
CA CYS A 12 4.03 6.77 6.76
C CYS A 12 5.42 7.40 6.73
N PHE A 13 5.81 8.07 5.64
CA PHE A 13 7.11 8.74 5.55
C PHE A 13 7.25 9.90 6.53
N ASP A 14 6.22 10.75 6.66
CA ASP A 14 6.21 11.82 7.66
C ASP A 14 6.19 11.25 9.09
N GLY A 15 5.48 10.15 9.32
CA GLY A 15 5.46 9.45 10.59
C GLY A 15 6.81 8.90 11.03
N LEU A 16 7.76 8.64 10.12
CA LEU A 16 9.08 8.09 10.49
C LEU A 16 9.90 9.02 11.40
N VAL A 17 9.68 10.34 11.32
CA VAL A 17 10.41 11.32 12.15
C VAL A 17 9.85 11.47 13.57
N GLY A 18 8.70 10.84 13.87
CA GLY A 18 8.12 10.88 15.20
C GLY A 18 8.97 10.10 16.22
N ARG A 19 9.20 10.75 17.37
CA ARG A 19 10.05 10.25 18.47
C ARG A 19 9.52 9.00 19.19
N ASP A 20 8.21 8.83 19.23
CA ASP A 20 7.50 7.73 19.88
C ASP A 20 6.18 7.44 19.15
N ALA A 21 5.52 6.32 19.46
CA ALA A 21 4.32 5.89 18.74
C ALA A 21 3.18 6.92 18.76
N GLU A 22 3.00 7.63 19.88
CA GLU A 22 1.97 8.65 20.02
C GLU A 22 2.25 9.86 19.11
N HIS A 23 3.49 10.34 19.09
CA HIS A 23 3.91 11.44 18.21
C HIS A 23 3.79 11.05 16.74
N ARG A 24 4.17 9.82 16.35
CA ARG A 24 3.99 9.33 14.98
C ARG A 24 2.52 9.35 14.57
N LEU A 25 1.62 8.89 15.44
CA LEU A 25 0.19 8.91 15.18
C LEU A 25 -0.40 10.31 15.15
N ALA A 26 0.18 11.27 15.87
CA ALA A 26 -0.20 12.68 15.79
C ALA A 26 0.21 13.28 14.44
N ILE A 27 1.41 12.98 13.95
CA ILE A 27 1.88 13.41 12.62
C ILE A 27 0.96 12.85 11.53
N MET A 28 0.66 11.55 11.54
CA MET A 28 -0.26 10.91 10.58
C MET A 28 -1.73 11.35 10.70
N ARG A 29 -2.09 12.22 11.65
CA ARG A 29 -3.43 12.84 11.72
C ARG A 29 -3.46 14.23 11.13
N ASP A 30 -2.30 14.85 10.99
CA ASP A 30 -2.19 16.14 10.35
C ASP A 30 -2.49 15.95 8.87
N SER A 31 -3.46 16.68 8.34
CA SER A 31 -3.80 16.62 6.91
C SER A 31 -2.79 17.34 6.04
N ARG A 32 -1.82 18.05 6.64
CA ARG A 32 -0.74 18.71 5.92
C ARG A 32 0.38 17.72 5.64
N ILE A 33 0.80 17.67 4.38
CA ILE A 33 1.97 16.91 3.98
C ILE A 33 3.25 17.55 4.52
N GLY A 34 4.14 16.73 5.09
CA GLY A 34 5.47 17.13 5.51
C GLY A 34 6.50 16.96 4.39
N ALA A 35 7.73 17.43 4.64
CA ALA A 35 8.81 17.35 3.67
C ALA A 35 9.19 15.90 3.36
N PHE A 36 9.15 14.99 4.34
CA PHE A 36 9.49 13.58 4.14
C PHE A 36 8.41 12.85 3.34
N GLY A 37 7.13 13.14 3.61
CA GLY A 37 6.00 12.66 2.82
C GLY A 37 6.11 13.10 1.37
N ALA A 38 6.36 14.39 1.13
CA ALA A 38 6.52 14.92 -0.22
C ALA A 38 7.71 14.30 -0.98
N ILE A 39 8.89 14.22 -0.35
CA ILE A 39 10.08 13.61 -0.95
C ILE A 39 9.83 12.12 -1.20
N GLY A 40 9.24 11.41 -0.24
CA GLY A 40 8.90 9.99 -0.36
C GLY A 40 7.96 9.71 -1.52
N LEU A 41 6.91 10.53 -1.69
CA LEU A 41 6.01 10.43 -2.84
C LEU A 41 6.71 10.67 -4.17
N ILE A 42 7.55 11.70 -4.26
CA ILE A 42 8.30 12.00 -5.48
C ILE A 42 9.19 10.81 -5.85
N LEU A 43 9.96 10.30 -4.89
CA LEU A 43 10.85 9.15 -5.12
C LEU A 43 10.06 7.89 -5.49
N PHE A 44 8.93 7.65 -4.83
CA PHE A 44 8.06 6.50 -5.12
C PHE A 44 7.50 6.56 -6.54
N LEU A 45 6.95 7.70 -6.96
CA LEU A 45 6.41 7.87 -8.31
C LEU A 45 7.50 7.80 -9.38
N LEU A 46 8.68 8.37 -9.11
CA LEU A 46 9.84 8.24 -10.01
C LEU A 46 10.27 6.78 -10.15
N LEU A 47 10.26 6.01 -9.07
CA LEU A 47 10.55 4.58 -9.10
C LEU A 47 9.52 3.81 -9.92
N GLU A 48 8.22 4.08 -9.75
CA GLU A 48 7.17 3.46 -10.56
C GLU A 48 7.33 3.78 -12.05
N ILE A 49 7.60 5.04 -12.39
CA ILE A 49 7.83 5.48 -13.77
C ILE A 49 9.07 4.79 -14.36
N ALA A 50 10.19 4.80 -13.63
CA ALA A 50 11.43 4.16 -14.07
C ALA A 50 11.23 2.65 -14.28
N ALA A 51 10.57 1.97 -13.33
CA ALA A 51 10.28 0.54 -13.44
C ALA A 51 9.45 0.21 -14.68
N VAL A 52 8.42 1.00 -14.99
CA VAL A 52 7.56 0.80 -16.18
C VAL A 52 8.31 1.14 -17.47
N ALA A 53 9.20 2.14 -17.45
CA ALA A 53 10.00 2.55 -18.61
C ALA A 53 10.95 1.44 -19.08
N GLU A 54 11.56 0.71 -18.15
CA GLU A 54 12.47 -0.41 -18.42
C GLU A 54 11.75 -1.66 -18.98
N LEU A 55 10.41 -1.74 -18.88
CA LEU A 55 9.67 -2.87 -19.43
C LEU A 55 9.54 -2.78 -20.96
N GLY A 56 9.77 -3.91 -21.63
CA GLY A 56 9.50 -4.07 -23.05
C GLY A 56 8.00 -3.89 -23.39
N PRO A 57 7.65 -3.46 -24.62
CA PRO A 57 6.27 -3.10 -24.98
C PRO A 57 5.22 -4.17 -24.71
N ALA A 58 5.57 -5.45 -24.93
CA ALA A 58 4.67 -6.58 -24.71
C ALA A 58 4.35 -6.83 -23.23
N LEU A 59 5.31 -6.55 -22.33
CA LEU A 59 5.16 -6.77 -20.89
C LEU A 59 4.61 -5.54 -20.18
N ARG A 60 4.90 -4.33 -20.67
CA ARG A 60 4.55 -3.06 -20.04
C ARG A 60 3.06 -2.93 -19.71
N TRP A 61 2.18 -3.16 -20.69
CA TRP A 61 0.74 -3.04 -20.46
C TRP A 61 0.19 -4.15 -19.55
N ARG A 62 0.76 -5.38 -19.63
CA ARG A 62 0.40 -6.50 -18.75
C ARG A 62 0.78 -6.21 -17.30
N ALA A 63 1.96 -5.64 -17.08
CA ALA A 63 2.42 -5.23 -15.76
C ALA A 63 1.53 -4.15 -15.15
N LEU A 64 1.09 -3.17 -15.94
CA LEU A 64 0.15 -2.14 -15.50
C LEU A 64 -1.24 -2.70 -15.11
N LEU A 65 -1.65 -3.83 -15.69
CA LEU A 65 -2.88 -4.54 -15.28
C LEU A 65 -2.66 -5.42 -14.05
N ALA A 66 -1.51 -6.09 -13.94
CA ALA A 66 -1.21 -7.00 -12.84
C ALA A 66 -0.91 -6.28 -11.52
N ALA A 67 -0.20 -5.14 -11.57
CA ALA A 67 0.19 -4.35 -10.40
C ALA A 67 -0.97 -3.99 -9.44
N PRO A 68 -2.11 -3.41 -9.90
CA PRO A 68 -3.22 -3.07 -9.02
C PRO A 68 -3.90 -4.30 -8.40
N VAL A 69 -3.86 -5.47 -9.05
CA VAL A 69 -4.45 -6.71 -8.52
C VAL A 69 -3.69 -7.15 -7.27
N ILE A 70 -2.36 -7.18 -7.34
CA ILE A 70 -1.50 -7.48 -6.20
C ILE A 70 -1.69 -6.41 -5.11
N GLY A 71 -1.63 -5.13 -5.49
CA GLY A 71 -1.79 -4.01 -4.55
C GLY A 71 -3.13 -4.01 -3.80
N ARG A 72 -4.20 -4.57 -4.39
CA ARG A 72 -5.51 -4.68 -3.74
C ARG A 72 -5.56 -5.76 -2.65
N ALA A 73 -4.75 -6.80 -2.75
CA ALA A 73 -4.71 -7.88 -1.76
C ALA A 73 -3.86 -7.52 -0.53
N THR A 74 -2.87 -6.64 -0.68
CA THR A 74 -1.91 -6.28 0.38
C THR A 74 -2.53 -5.70 1.65
N PRO A 75 -3.52 -4.79 1.63
CA PRO A 75 -4.10 -4.23 2.86
C PRO A 75 -4.71 -5.28 3.79
N ALA A 76 -5.34 -6.33 3.24
CA ALA A 76 -5.90 -7.43 4.03
C ALA A 76 -4.80 -8.24 4.72
N LEU A 77 -3.67 -8.45 4.04
CA LEU A 77 -2.50 -9.11 4.63
C LEU A 77 -1.91 -8.27 5.76
N VAL A 78 -1.69 -6.96 5.53
CA VAL A 78 -1.16 -6.04 6.55
C VAL A 78 -2.04 -6.00 7.79
N ALA A 79 -3.37 -5.89 7.61
CA ALA A 79 -4.32 -5.91 8.72
C ALA A 79 -4.30 -7.23 9.52
N ARG A 80 -3.94 -8.36 8.89
CA ARG A 80 -3.83 -9.66 9.55
C ARG A 80 -2.51 -9.83 10.31
N LEU A 81 -1.42 -9.30 9.78
CA LEU A 81 -0.07 -9.46 10.32
C LEU A 81 0.25 -8.48 11.46
N PHE A 82 -0.32 -7.27 11.40
CA PHE A 82 -0.01 -6.21 12.36
C PHE A 82 -1.22 -5.87 13.25
N PRO A 83 -0.99 -5.40 14.49
CA PRO A 83 -2.04 -4.82 15.30
C PRO A 83 -2.59 -3.55 14.65
N ALA A 84 -3.86 -3.24 14.91
CA ALA A 84 -4.41 -1.95 14.50
C ALA A 84 -3.68 -0.82 15.25
N ALA A 85 -3.31 0.24 14.53
CA ALA A 85 -2.59 1.37 15.10
C ALA A 85 -3.39 2.14 16.15
N ARG A 86 -4.72 2.01 16.13
CA ARG A 86 -5.66 2.58 17.12
C ARG A 86 -6.69 1.52 17.50
N ALA A 87 -7.24 1.63 18.71
CA ALA A 87 -8.29 0.73 19.20
C ALA A 87 -9.61 0.84 18.40
N ALA A 88 -9.87 2.00 17.80
CA ALA A 88 -11.07 2.26 17.00
C ALA A 88 -10.73 3.03 15.71
N GLY A 89 -11.66 2.99 14.74
CA GLY A 89 -11.53 3.65 13.44
C GLY A 89 -11.54 2.67 12.26
N ALA A 90 -11.41 3.20 11.04
CA ALA A 90 -11.55 2.42 9.81
C ALA A 90 -10.61 1.22 9.72
N GLY A 91 -9.34 1.38 10.11
CA GLY A 91 -8.37 0.28 10.11
C GLY A 91 -8.69 -0.83 11.13
N ALA A 92 -9.18 -0.47 12.32
CA ALA A 92 -9.61 -1.43 13.33
C ALA A 92 -10.88 -2.18 12.89
N ALA A 93 -11.86 -1.46 12.34
CA ALA A 93 -13.08 -2.05 11.78
C ALA A 93 -12.79 -2.98 10.60
N PHE A 94 -11.90 -2.56 9.69
CA PHE A 94 -11.46 -3.38 8.56
C PHE A 94 -10.80 -4.68 9.05
N ARG A 95 -9.89 -4.59 10.03
CA ARG A 95 -9.24 -5.77 10.62
C ARG A 95 -10.23 -6.70 11.32
N ALA A 96 -11.18 -6.16 12.08
CA ALA A 96 -12.18 -6.95 12.79
C ALA A 96 -13.12 -7.71 11.84
N ALA A 97 -13.38 -7.16 10.66
CA ALA A 97 -14.21 -7.78 9.64
C ALA A 97 -13.49 -8.84 8.79
N LEU A 98 -12.17 -9.00 8.91
CA LEU A 98 -11.41 -9.93 8.07
C LEU A 98 -11.55 -11.40 8.53
N PRO A 99 -12.03 -12.31 7.68
CA PRO A 99 -11.99 -13.74 7.96
C PRO A 99 -10.55 -14.24 8.09
N PRO A 100 -10.23 -15.20 8.99
CA PRO A 100 -8.86 -15.62 9.27
C PRO A 100 -8.06 -16.11 8.05
N GLY A 101 -8.72 -16.75 7.07
CA GLY A 101 -8.10 -17.28 5.85
C GLY A 101 -8.23 -16.40 4.60
N ALA A 102 -9.05 -15.36 4.64
CA ALA A 102 -9.31 -14.52 3.46
C ALA A 102 -8.08 -13.75 2.95
N PRO A 103 -7.19 -13.21 3.80
CA PRO A 103 -5.99 -12.52 3.34
C PRO A 103 -5.02 -13.42 2.55
N ALA A 104 -4.78 -14.63 3.06
CA ALA A 104 -3.87 -15.58 2.41
C ALA A 104 -4.45 -16.08 1.08
N LEU A 105 -5.74 -16.42 1.05
CA LEU A 105 -6.43 -16.80 -0.18
C LEU A 105 -6.45 -15.64 -1.20
N GLY A 106 -6.78 -14.43 -0.74
CA GLY A 106 -6.81 -13.23 -1.59
C GLY A 106 -5.45 -12.91 -2.20
N LEU A 107 -4.37 -13.02 -1.43
CA LEU A 107 -3.01 -12.87 -1.95
C LEU A 107 -2.66 -13.98 -2.95
N GLY A 108 -2.97 -15.23 -2.64
CA GLY A 108 -2.72 -16.35 -3.55
C GLY A 108 -3.44 -16.19 -4.89
N LEU A 109 -4.72 -15.79 -4.87
CA LEU A 109 -5.50 -15.51 -6.08
C LEU A 109 -4.95 -14.30 -6.84
N ALA A 110 -4.54 -13.24 -6.15
CA ALA A 110 -3.95 -12.06 -6.77
C ALA A 110 -2.62 -12.38 -7.47
N LEU A 111 -1.76 -13.18 -6.83
CA LEU A 111 -0.49 -13.63 -7.41
C LEU A 111 -0.73 -14.57 -8.60
N ALA A 112 -1.67 -15.50 -8.52
CA ALA A 112 -2.03 -16.39 -9.62
C ALA A 112 -2.58 -15.60 -10.83
N ALA A 113 -3.47 -14.64 -10.58
CA ALA A 113 -4.00 -13.76 -11.62
C ALA A 113 -2.91 -12.89 -12.25
N ALA A 114 -1.98 -12.36 -11.44
CA ALA A 114 -0.85 -11.59 -11.93
C ALA A 114 0.10 -12.44 -12.79
N ALA A 115 0.44 -13.66 -12.35
CA ALA A 115 1.27 -14.60 -13.11
C ALA A 115 0.65 -14.93 -14.47
N ALA A 116 -0.64 -15.30 -14.48
CA ALA A 116 -1.40 -15.54 -15.71
C ALA A 116 -1.42 -14.33 -16.65
N THR A 117 -1.56 -13.11 -16.10
CA THR A 117 -1.56 -11.87 -16.88
C THR A 117 -0.19 -11.57 -17.49
N LEU A 118 0.88 -11.84 -16.75
CA LEU A 118 2.26 -11.63 -17.21
C LEU A 118 2.73 -12.73 -18.18
N GLY A 119 2.10 -13.90 -18.14
CA GLY A 119 2.46 -15.06 -18.97
C GLY A 119 3.61 -15.88 -18.38
N VAL A 120 3.71 -15.91 -17.05
CA VAL A 120 4.66 -16.72 -16.28
C VAL A 120 3.95 -17.79 -15.47
#